data_AF-A0A956GZG5-F1
#
_entry.id   AF-A0A956GZG5-F1
#
_cell.length_a   1.000
_cell.length_b   1.000
_cell.length_c   1.000
_cell.angle_alpha   90.00
_cell.angle_beta   90.00
_cell.angle_gamma   90.00
#
_symmetry.space_group_name_H-M   'P 1'
#
loop_
_entity.id
_entity.type
_entity.pdbx_description
1 polymer ?
#
loop_
_entity_poly.entity_id
_entity_poly.type
_entity_poly.pdbx_seq_one_letter_code
_entity_poly.pdbx_strand_id
1 'polypeptide(L)'
;MTDLPTDPLLEILLRLLPATVDGGRVEVGAQPPLWCDEQGSLRLSLRIVYVEDEVIMDVRESEFSLGRLADQPLARWQAYIEGTLRAAATILRAQGGLDNCLPFDVFSFHAALDDPALVDADDFVAAFGDAERQAAWIEALEEGSWRELLEPCGLADHIAEVRALQRPSCRLQVAALAPDEDEDEPIIGESRIGGDPDLPSDFPWPSVAGEPLIFVAQFDLAALADLPAAAELPTAGLLSFFYSPCPPDDWHLEHPVAVLHFADPSALVRRPAPPRDRLRAFAIEPTEETQMPAMESMYAYEALLPAKQVQAAYEALGRGDGSSPPINDMALANLISSVDDSNFERPMFRLLGHPASIQGDPYLDIEMARAGWDGWQTGSDEAMAAHERSRSWRLLLQVDASVDGELLLNQDGGFFYFFMPADALAAHDWSRVRGCLQCH
;
A
#
# COMPACT_ATOMS: atom_id res chain seq x y z
N MET A 1 -13.52 -45.45 11.25
CA MET A 1 -12.19 -45.24 10.64
C MET A 1 -12.01 -46.29 9.57
N THR A 2 -12.41 -45.98 8.36
CA THR A 2 -12.17 -46.80 7.17
C THR A 2 -10.69 -46.69 6.85
N ASP A 3 -9.98 -47.82 6.68
CA ASP A 3 -8.59 -47.86 6.20
C ASP A 3 -8.52 -47.18 4.83
N LEU A 4 -8.14 -45.91 4.80
CA LEU A 4 -7.91 -45.18 3.55
C LEU A 4 -6.52 -45.58 3.03
N PRO A 5 -6.33 -45.76 1.70
CA PRO A 5 -5.08 -46.28 1.13
C PRO A 5 -3.99 -45.20 1.09
N THR A 6 -3.63 -44.64 2.25
CA THR A 6 -2.57 -43.61 2.39
C THR A 6 -1.17 -44.21 2.46
N ASP A 7 -1.03 -45.52 2.75
CA ASP A 7 0.28 -46.17 2.90
C ASP A 7 1.20 -45.98 1.67
N PRO A 8 0.73 -46.13 0.41
CA PRO A 8 1.60 -45.91 -0.75
C PRO A 8 2.05 -44.46 -0.93
N LEU A 9 1.26 -43.49 -0.44
CA LEU A 9 1.62 -42.07 -0.47
C LEU A 9 2.62 -41.75 0.65
N LEU A 10 2.43 -42.35 1.82
CA LEU A 10 3.36 -42.23 2.95
C LEU A 10 4.73 -42.82 2.62
N GLU A 11 4.79 -43.95 1.91
CA GLU A 11 6.05 -44.54 1.43
C GLU A 11 6.83 -43.59 0.51
N ILE A 12 6.14 -42.89 -0.39
CA ILE A 12 6.76 -41.88 -1.27
C ILE A 12 7.33 -40.72 -0.44
N LEU A 13 6.52 -40.19 0.49
CA LEU A 13 6.91 -39.07 1.35
C LEU A 13 8.17 -39.39 2.17
N LEU A 14 8.18 -40.55 2.84
CA LEU A 14 9.30 -40.99 3.68
C LEU A 14 10.55 -41.36 2.87
N ARG A 15 10.39 -41.73 1.59
CA ARG A 15 11.51 -42.02 0.69
C ARG A 15 12.18 -40.74 0.19
N LEU A 16 11.41 -39.68 -0.06
CA LEU A 16 11.89 -38.45 -0.68
C LEU A 16 12.27 -37.36 0.31
N LEU A 17 11.78 -37.45 1.56
CA LEU A 17 12.14 -36.53 2.62
C LEU A 17 13.18 -37.15 3.59
N PRO A 18 14.18 -36.39 4.05
CA PRO A 18 14.35 -34.95 3.82
C PRO A 18 14.87 -34.61 2.42
N ALA A 19 14.29 -33.58 1.79
CA ALA A 19 14.72 -33.06 0.50
C ALA A 19 15.62 -31.82 0.69
N THR A 20 16.78 -31.79 0.05
CA THR A 20 17.69 -30.62 0.10
C THR A 20 17.20 -29.54 -0.84
N VAL A 21 17.20 -28.29 -0.37
CA VAL A 21 16.80 -27.10 -1.13
C VAL A 21 17.80 -25.97 -0.86
N ASP A 22 17.79 -24.91 -1.67
CA ASP A 22 18.74 -23.80 -1.54
C ASP A 22 18.56 -23.10 -0.19
N GLY A 23 19.56 -23.19 0.70
CA GLY A 23 19.51 -22.59 2.04
C GLY A 23 18.88 -23.48 3.12
N GLY A 24 18.59 -24.77 2.84
CA GLY A 24 17.99 -25.62 3.86
C GLY A 24 17.49 -26.98 3.39
N ARG A 25 16.46 -27.48 4.06
CA ARG A 25 15.81 -28.76 3.71
C ARG A 25 14.34 -28.78 4.09
N VAL A 26 13.57 -29.55 3.33
CA VAL A 26 12.19 -29.91 3.63
C VAL A 26 12.18 -31.27 4.31
N GLU A 27 11.44 -31.41 5.41
CA GLU A 27 11.34 -32.62 6.21
C GLU A 27 9.87 -32.94 6.52
N VAL A 28 9.62 -34.17 6.98
CA VAL A 28 8.33 -34.50 7.59
C VAL A 28 8.15 -33.73 8.89
N GLY A 29 6.94 -33.22 9.12
CA GLY A 29 6.57 -32.52 10.34
C GLY A 29 6.06 -33.47 11.44
N ALA A 30 4.91 -33.12 12.00
CA ALA A 30 4.21 -33.87 13.04
C ALA A 30 3.87 -35.30 12.61
N GLN A 31 3.63 -36.17 13.59
CA GLN A 31 3.27 -37.57 13.36
C GLN A 31 1.77 -37.80 13.63
N PRO A 32 1.02 -38.44 12.70
CA PRO A 32 1.48 -38.95 11.40
C PRO A 32 1.73 -37.80 10.40
N PRO A 33 2.74 -37.92 9.51
CA PRO A 33 3.09 -36.84 8.59
C PRO A 33 2.14 -36.75 7.41
N LEU A 34 1.37 -37.81 7.15
CA LEU A 34 0.31 -37.86 6.15
C LEU A 34 -0.86 -38.66 6.73
N TRP A 35 -2.06 -38.11 6.65
CA TRP A 35 -3.28 -38.80 7.06
C TRP A 35 -4.47 -38.33 6.23
N CYS A 36 -5.63 -38.95 6.44
CA CYS A 36 -6.87 -38.46 5.87
C CYS A 36 -7.83 -38.11 7.01
N ASP A 37 -8.41 -36.91 6.95
CA ASP A 37 -9.31 -36.41 8.00
C ASP A 37 -10.72 -37.02 7.90
N GLU A 38 -11.58 -36.67 8.85
CA GLU A 38 -12.97 -37.16 8.91
C GLU A 38 -13.81 -36.74 7.69
N GLN A 39 -13.41 -35.68 6.98
CA GLN A 39 -14.09 -35.17 5.79
C GLN A 39 -13.60 -35.84 4.49
N GLY A 40 -12.56 -36.69 4.60
CA GLY A 40 -11.92 -37.36 3.47
C GLY A 40 -10.83 -36.53 2.80
N SER A 41 -10.33 -35.48 3.46
CA SER A 41 -9.24 -34.65 2.94
C SER A 41 -7.88 -35.26 3.26
N LEU A 42 -7.01 -35.32 2.25
CA LEU A 42 -5.63 -35.73 2.41
C LEU A 42 -4.86 -34.60 3.11
N ARG A 43 -4.38 -34.86 4.31
CA ARG A 43 -3.67 -33.91 5.17
C ARG A 43 -2.19 -34.27 5.24
N LEU A 44 -1.34 -33.26 5.24
CA LEU A 44 0.12 -33.38 5.27
C LEU A 44 0.70 -32.46 6.34
N SER A 45 1.70 -32.94 7.07
CA SER A 45 2.53 -32.14 7.97
C SER A 45 3.95 -32.09 7.42
N LEU A 46 4.40 -30.89 7.05
CA LEU A 46 5.76 -30.63 6.60
C LEU A 46 6.44 -29.63 7.49
N ARG A 47 7.76 -29.74 7.52
CA ARG A 47 8.64 -28.78 8.16
C ARG A 47 9.72 -28.32 7.19
N ILE A 48 9.99 -27.03 7.19
CA ILE A 48 11.11 -26.40 6.52
C ILE A 48 12.15 -26.06 7.58
N VAL A 49 13.41 -26.41 7.30
CA VAL A 49 14.56 -26.08 8.16
C VAL A 49 15.52 -25.20 7.36
N TYR A 50 15.63 -23.93 7.77
CA TYR A 50 16.58 -22.97 7.21
C TYR A 50 17.95 -23.13 7.87
N VAL A 51 19.00 -23.20 7.05
CA VAL A 51 20.37 -23.48 7.48
C VAL A 51 21.33 -22.52 6.81
N GLU A 52 22.13 -21.83 7.62
CA GLU A 52 23.20 -20.94 7.18
C GLU A 52 24.50 -21.37 7.88
N ASP A 53 25.58 -21.58 7.11
CA ASP A 53 26.88 -22.03 7.64
C ASP A 53 26.81 -23.23 8.60
N GLU A 54 25.99 -24.24 8.25
CA GLU A 54 25.71 -25.45 9.05
C GLU A 54 24.94 -25.21 10.36
N VAL A 55 24.48 -23.98 10.61
CA VAL A 55 23.65 -23.61 11.78
C VAL A 55 22.18 -23.55 11.38
N ILE A 56 21.32 -24.18 12.19
CA ILE A 56 19.86 -24.03 12.03
C ILE A 56 19.47 -22.64 12.50
N MET A 57 18.98 -21.83 11.57
CA MET A 57 18.59 -20.45 11.82
C MET A 57 17.10 -20.33 12.11
N ASP A 58 16.28 -21.12 11.41
CA ASP A 58 14.82 -21.13 11.58
C ASP A 58 14.22 -22.50 11.26
N VAL A 59 13.09 -22.81 11.89
CA VAL A 59 12.30 -24.02 11.67
C VAL A 59 10.84 -23.66 11.63
N ARG A 60 10.22 -23.84 10.46
CA ARG A 60 8.78 -23.62 10.24
C ARG A 60 8.08 -24.94 10.00
N GLU A 61 6.99 -25.19 10.71
CA GLU A 61 6.17 -26.40 10.55
C GLU A 61 4.72 -26.02 10.29
N SER A 62 4.05 -26.74 9.39
CA SER A 62 2.64 -26.50 9.08
C SER A 62 1.91 -27.79 8.72
N GLU A 63 0.65 -27.85 9.13
CA GLU A 63 -0.31 -28.89 8.73
C GLU A 63 -1.33 -28.30 7.77
N PHE A 64 -1.47 -28.90 6.59
CA PHE A 64 -2.34 -28.38 5.54
C PHE A 64 -3.04 -29.50 4.77
N SER A 65 -4.08 -29.14 4.02
CA SER A 65 -4.84 -30.05 3.16
C SER A 65 -4.32 -29.99 1.74
N LEU A 66 -4.14 -31.14 1.09
CA LEU A 66 -3.85 -31.23 -0.34
C LEU A 66 -5.12 -31.29 -1.20
N GLY A 67 -6.30 -31.49 -0.59
CA GLY A 67 -7.58 -31.72 -1.29
C GLY A 67 -8.27 -33.01 -0.83
N ARG A 68 -9.45 -33.34 -1.40
CA ARG A 68 -10.13 -34.59 -1.02
C ARG A 68 -9.45 -35.77 -1.72
N LEU A 69 -9.13 -36.82 -0.96
CA LEU A 69 -8.45 -37.99 -1.51
C LEU A 69 -9.26 -38.65 -2.65
N ALA A 70 -10.59 -38.54 -2.59
CA ALA A 70 -11.51 -39.12 -3.58
C ALA A 70 -11.58 -38.36 -4.91
N ASP A 71 -11.05 -37.12 -4.99
CA ASP A 71 -11.17 -36.29 -6.19
C ASP A 71 -10.25 -36.76 -7.31
N GLN A 72 -9.21 -37.54 -6.99
CA GLN A 72 -8.25 -38.06 -7.94
C GLN A 72 -7.93 -39.55 -7.68
N PRO A 73 -7.62 -40.34 -8.72
CA PRO A 73 -7.12 -41.70 -8.53
C PRO A 73 -5.85 -41.74 -7.69
N LEU A 74 -5.65 -42.80 -6.89
CA LEU A 74 -4.46 -42.94 -6.03
C LEU A 74 -3.14 -42.79 -6.82
N ALA A 75 -3.07 -43.35 -8.04
CA ALA A 75 -1.89 -43.23 -8.90
C ALA A 75 -1.58 -41.77 -9.30
N ARG A 76 -2.59 -40.93 -9.45
CA ARG A 76 -2.44 -39.50 -9.75
C ARG A 76 -1.88 -38.75 -8.55
N TRP A 77 -2.38 -39.04 -7.34
CA TRP A 77 -1.80 -38.53 -6.10
C TRP A 77 -0.35 -38.95 -5.91
N GLN A 78 0.00 -40.21 -6.22
CA GLN A 78 1.38 -40.70 -6.16
C GLN A 78 2.30 -39.91 -7.10
N ALA A 79 1.89 -39.75 -8.37
CA ALA A 79 2.66 -39.00 -9.37
C ALA A 79 2.83 -37.53 -8.99
N TYR A 80 1.76 -36.86 -8.53
CA TYR A 80 1.80 -35.48 -8.09
C TYR A 80 2.73 -35.30 -6.89
N ILE A 81 2.54 -36.06 -5.80
CA ILE A 81 3.37 -35.93 -4.59
C ILE A 81 4.84 -36.23 -4.89
N GLU A 82 5.14 -37.30 -5.64
CA GLU A 82 6.51 -37.61 -6.03
C GLU A 82 7.12 -36.51 -6.90
N GLY A 83 6.37 -36.00 -7.88
CA GLY A 83 6.83 -34.93 -8.77
C GLY A 83 7.10 -33.63 -8.02
N THR A 84 6.17 -33.22 -7.15
CA THR A 84 6.28 -32.02 -6.31
C THR A 84 7.49 -32.09 -5.39
N LEU A 85 7.68 -33.20 -4.66
CA LEU A 85 8.81 -33.34 -3.74
C LEU A 85 10.16 -33.38 -4.48
N ARG A 86 10.21 -34.00 -5.67
CA ARG A 86 11.40 -33.97 -6.53
C ARG A 86 11.69 -32.56 -7.10
N ALA A 87 10.67 -31.73 -7.26
CA ALA A 87 10.77 -30.37 -7.76
C ALA A 87 10.80 -29.30 -6.64
N ALA A 88 10.81 -29.68 -5.37
CA ALA A 88 10.62 -28.77 -4.24
C ALA A 88 11.59 -27.56 -4.26
N ALA A 89 12.86 -27.77 -4.59
CA ALA A 89 13.83 -26.68 -4.72
C ALA A 89 13.44 -25.66 -5.79
N THR A 90 12.94 -26.13 -6.94
CA THR A 90 12.53 -25.29 -8.06
C THR A 90 11.23 -24.55 -7.77
N ILE A 91 10.27 -25.21 -7.11
CA ILE A 91 9.00 -24.62 -6.67
C ILE A 91 9.23 -23.52 -5.64
N LEU A 92 10.06 -23.77 -4.62
CA LEU A 92 10.37 -22.78 -3.59
C LEU A 92 11.15 -21.60 -4.18
N ARG A 93 12.10 -21.86 -5.10
CA ARG A 93 12.84 -20.77 -5.76
C ARG A 93 11.92 -19.86 -6.56
N ALA A 94 10.93 -20.42 -7.25
CA ALA A 94 9.95 -19.64 -8.01
C ALA A 94 9.07 -18.74 -7.12
N GLN A 95 8.92 -19.09 -5.83
CA GLN A 95 8.12 -18.35 -4.84
C GLN A 95 8.97 -17.45 -3.93
N GLY A 96 10.17 -17.08 -4.36
CA GLY A 96 11.03 -16.16 -3.60
C GLY A 96 11.98 -16.85 -2.61
N GLY A 97 12.13 -18.17 -2.69
CA GLY A 97 13.10 -18.94 -1.91
C GLY A 97 12.62 -19.29 -0.51
N LEU A 98 13.48 -19.99 0.23
CA LEU A 98 13.13 -20.52 1.55
C LEU A 98 12.70 -19.45 2.56
N ASP A 99 13.30 -18.26 2.53
CA ASP A 99 13.01 -17.19 3.49
C ASP A 99 11.54 -16.73 3.41
N ASN A 100 10.98 -16.69 2.21
CA ASN A 100 9.63 -16.19 1.94
C ASN A 100 8.55 -17.28 1.91
N CYS A 101 8.93 -18.55 2.00
CA CYS A 101 7.99 -19.68 1.89
C CYS A 101 7.67 -20.35 3.23
N LEU A 102 6.41 -20.73 3.40
CA LEU A 102 5.92 -21.62 4.43
C LEU A 102 5.93 -23.08 3.92
N PRO A 103 5.89 -24.09 4.81
CA PRO A 103 5.95 -25.49 4.40
C PRO A 103 4.88 -25.93 3.40
N PHE A 104 3.71 -25.28 3.40
CA PHE A 104 2.65 -25.59 2.43
C PHE A 104 2.94 -25.08 1.01
N ASP A 105 3.83 -24.11 0.83
CA ASP A 105 4.18 -23.54 -0.48
C ASP A 105 4.92 -24.53 -1.37
N VAL A 106 5.49 -25.60 -0.80
CA VAL A 106 6.01 -26.74 -1.56
C VAL A 106 4.91 -27.34 -2.46
N PHE A 107 3.65 -27.25 -2.06
CA PHE A 107 2.48 -27.80 -2.75
C PHE A 107 1.56 -26.70 -3.32
N SER A 108 2.07 -25.48 -3.56
CA SER A 108 1.27 -24.33 -4.04
C SER A 108 0.65 -24.55 -5.42
N PHE A 109 1.33 -25.26 -6.32
CA PHE A 109 0.86 -25.55 -7.68
C PHE A 109 -0.15 -26.71 -7.75
N HIS A 110 -1.16 -26.70 -6.87
CA HIS A 110 -2.20 -27.72 -6.81
C HIS A 110 -2.99 -27.86 -8.12
N ALA A 111 -3.18 -26.77 -8.88
CA ALA A 111 -3.85 -26.80 -10.18
C ALA A 111 -3.21 -27.76 -11.20
N ALA A 112 -1.91 -28.07 -11.06
CA ALA A 112 -1.23 -29.07 -11.87
C ALA A 112 -1.87 -30.46 -11.71
N LEU A 113 -2.48 -30.75 -10.56
CA LEU A 113 -3.15 -32.02 -10.30
C LEU A 113 -4.32 -32.27 -11.25
N ASP A 114 -4.93 -31.23 -11.81
CA ASP A 114 -6.04 -31.32 -12.75
C ASP A 114 -5.60 -31.32 -14.23
N ASP A 115 -4.32 -31.12 -14.54
CA ASP A 115 -3.81 -31.12 -15.93
C ASP A 115 -3.70 -32.55 -16.48
N PRO A 116 -4.59 -33.00 -17.38
CA PRO A 116 -4.59 -34.38 -17.86
C PRO A 116 -3.34 -34.75 -18.67
N ALA A 117 -2.51 -33.78 -19.07
CA ALA A 117 -1.26 -34.02 -19.78
C ALA A 117 -0.14 -34.53 -18.86
N LEU A 118 -0.23 -34.33 -17.53
CA LEU A 118 0.83 -34.68 -16.58
C LEU A 118 0.66 -36.11 -16.04
N VAL A 119 1.05 -37.13 -16.80
CA VAL A 119 0.66 -38.52 -16.52
C VAL A 119 1.45 -39.12 -15.36
N ASP A 120 2.74 -38.84 -15.27
CA ASP A 120 3.64 -39.39 -14.25
C ASP A 120 4.47 -38.31 -13.53
N ALA A 121 5.29 -38.74 -12.58
CA ALA A 121 6.09 -37.82 -11.77
C ALA A 121 7.14 -37.04 -12.58
N ASP A 122 7.63 -37.57 -13.70
CA ASP A 122 8.59 -36.86 -14.56
C ASP A 122 7.89 -35.72 -15.32
N ASP A 123 6.65 -35.94 -15.79
CA ASP A 123 5.83 -34.88 -16.39
C ASP A 123 5.58 -33.74 -15.39
N PHE A 124 5.25 -34.07 -14.13
CA PHE A 124 5.10 -33.07 -13.07
C PHE A 124 6.40 -32.30 -12.80
N VAL A 125 7.54 -33.00 -12.66
CA VAL A 125 8.84 -32.33 -12.46
C VAL A 125 9.17 -31.39 -13.61
N ALA A 126 8.93 -31.82 -14.86
CA ALA A 126 9.16 -30.98 -16.03
C ALA A 126 8.25 -29.74 -16.03
N ALA A 127 6.96 -29.92 -15.71
CA ALA A 127 6.01 -28.82 -15.64
C ALA A 127 6.33 -27.84 -14.51
N PHE A 128 6.74 -28.33 -13.34
CA PHE A 128 7.20 -27.49 -12.22
C PHE A 128 8.56 -26.84 -12.49
N GLY A 129 9.31 -27.28 -13.49
CA GLY A 129 10.55 -26.64 -13.93
C GLY A 129 10.38 -25.63 -15.06
N ASP A 130 9.17 -25.52 -15.61
CA ASP A 130 8.83 -24.59 -16.69
C ASP A 130 8.44 -23.23 -16.10
N ALA A 131 9.29 -22.23 -16.31
CA ALA A 131 9.10 -20.89 -15.75
C ALA A 131 7.82 -20.20 -16.25
N GLU A 132 7.36 -20.48 -17.47
CA GLU A 132 6.14 -19.89 -18.02
C GLU A 132 4.90 -20.50 -17.37
N ARG A 133 4.90 -21.83 -17.13
CA ARG A 133 3.85 -22.50 -16.36
C ARG A 133 3.83 -22.06 -14.90
N GLN A 134 5.00 -21.93 -14.28
CA GLN A 134 5.11 -21.42 -12.90
C GLN A 134 4.52 -20.02 -12.79
N ALA A 135 4.90 -19.10 -13.67
CA ALA A 135 4.37 -17.74 -13.68
C ALA A 135 2.83 -17.73 -13.82
N ALA A 136 2.28 -18.54 -14.73
CA ALA A 136 0.83 -18.65 -14.90
C ALA A 136 0.12 -19.22 -13.67
N TRP A 137 0.71 -20.18 -12.95
CA TRP A 137 0.12 -20.69 -11.71
C TRP A 137 0.22 -19.68 -10.56
N ILE A 138 1.33 -18.95 -10.43
CA ILE A 138 1.48 -17.88 -9.44
C ILE A 138 0.44 -16.79 -9.70
N GLU A 139 0.30 -16.34 -10.95
CA GLU A 139 -0.70 -15.35 -11.35
C GLU A 139 -2.12 -15.83 -11.02
N ALA A 140 -2.45 -17.09 -11.34
CA ALA A 140 -3.77 -17.66 -11.03
C ALA A 140 -4.03 -17.79 -9.52
N LEU A 141 -3.01 -18.10 -8.71
CA LEU A 141 -3.10 -18.13 -7.25
C LEU A 141 -3.34 -16.72 -6.69
N GLU A 142 -2.57 -15.74 -7.15
CA GLU A 142 -2.73 -14.33 -6.77
C GLU A 142 -4.13 -13.83 -7.16
N GLU A 143 -4.58 -14.07 -8.39
CA GLU A 143 -5.94 -13.73 -8.84
C GLU A 143 -7.01 -14.39 -7.97
N GLY A 144 -6.81 -15.66 -7.59
CA GLY A 144 -7.69 -16.38 -6.68
C GLY A 144 -7.77 -15.72 -5.29
N SER A 145 -6.63 -15.39 -4.69
CA SER A 145 -6.57 -14.70 -3.40
C SER A 145 -7.22 -13.31 -3.45
N TRP A 146 -6.97 -12.54 -4.52
CA TRP A 146 -7.64 -11.27 -4.73
C TRP A 146 -9.15 -11.44 -4.87
N ARG A 147 -9.60 -12.45 -5.62
CA ARG A 147 -11.04 -12.71 -5.76
C ARG A 147 -11.70 -13.03 -4.43
N GLU A 148 -11.09 -13.89 -3.62
CA GLU A 148 -11.59 -14.22 -2.27
C GLU A 148 -11.67 -12.99 -1.37
N LEU A 149 -10.68 -12.09 -1.45
CA LEU A 149 -10.65 -10.85 -0.68
C LEU A 149 -11.72 -9.85 -1.14
N LEU A 150 -12.02 -9.80 -2.44
CA LEU A 150 -12.95 -8.85 -3.05
C LEU A 150 -14.41 -9.34 -3.09
N GLU A 151 -14.65 -10.65 -3.01
CA GLU A 151 -15.99 -11.24 -3.00
C GLU A 151 -16.91 -10.62 -1.93
N PRO A 152 -16.49 -10.45 -0.66
CA PRO A 152 -17.34 -9.84 0.36
C PRO A 152 -17.63 -8.34 0.12
N CYS A 153 -16.81 -7.68 -0.72
CA CYS A 153 -17.03 -6.30 -1.16
C CYS A 153 -17.94 -6.21 -2.40
N GLY A 154 -18.26 -7.34 -3.04
CA GLY A 154 -18.94 -7.36 -4.35
C GLY A 154 -18.05 -6.92 -5.51
N LEU A 155 -16.73 -7.04 -5.36
CA LEU A 155 -15.71 -6.55 -6.30
C LEU A 155 -14.88 -7.67 -6.95
N ALA A 156 -15.31 -8.93 -6.85
CA ALA A 156 -14.57 -10.10 -7.34
C ALA A 156 -14.16 -10.05 -8.82
N ASP A 157 -14.94 -9.35 -9.66
CA ASP A 157 -14.67 -9.17 -11.09
C ASP A 157 -13.86 -7.88 -11.39
N HIS A 158 -13.46 -7.12 -10.37
CA HIS A 158 -12.78 -5.82 -10.47
C HIS A 158 -11.34 -5.83 -9.92
N ILE A 159 -10.66 -6.98 -10.00
CA ILE A 159 -9.30 -7.16 -9.46
C ILE A 159 -8.33 -6.11 -10.00
N ALA A 160 -8.31 -5.90 -11.32
CA ALA A 160 -7.39 -4.98 -11.97
C ALA A 160 -7.66 -3.52 -11.56
N GLU A 161 -8.93 -3.13 -11.49
CA GLU A 161 -9.35 -1.78 -11.10
C GLU A 161 -9.05 -1.50 -9.63
N VAL A 162 -9.25 -2.47 -8.73
CA VAL A 162 -8.89 -2.31 -7.31
C VAL A 162 -7.38 -2.23 -7.13
N ARG A 163 -6.59 -3.07 -7.83
CA ARG A 163 -5.12 -2.96 -7.83
C ARG A 163 -4.66 -1.60 -8.35
N ALA A 164 -5.35 -1.03 -9.34
CA ALA A 164 -5.05 0.30 -9.85
C ALA A 164 -5.41 1.44 -8.86
N LEU A 165 -6.11 1.16 -7.76
CA LEU A 165 -6.28 2.11 -6.66
C LEU A 165 -5.04 2.19 -5.77
N GLN A 166 -4.16 1.18 -5.76
CA GLN A 166 -2.91 1.24 -5.00
C GLN A 166 -2.04 2.37 -5.53
N ARG A 167 -1.49 3.17 -4.60
CA ARG A 167 -0.52 4.22 -4.92
C ARG A 167 0.70 4.09 -4.03
N PRO A 168 1.90 4.20 -4.62
CA PRO A 168 3.10 4.26 -3.81
C PRO A 168 3.21 5.63 -3.14
N SER A 169 3.85 5.65 -1.98
CA SER A 169 3.96 6.80 -1.09
C SER A 169 5.35 6.84 -0.49
N CYS A 170 5.91 8.04 -0.31
CA CYS A 170 7.13 8.23 0.47
C CYS A 170 6.74 8.67 1.87
N ARG A 171 6.76 7.75 2.82
CA ARG A 171 6.63 8.05 4.25
C ARG A 171 7.87 8.78 4.72
N LEU A 172 7.71 9.90 5.42
CA LEU A 172 8.83 10.72 5.88
C LEU A 172 8.99 10.52 7.39
N GLN A 173 10.02 9.77 7.78
CA GLN A 173 10.44 9.73 9.17
C GLN A 173 11.15 11.02 9.51
N VAL A 174 10.84 11.61 10.67
CA VAL A 174 11.38 12.91 11.06
C VAL A 174 12.29 12.80 12.26
N ALA A 175 13.41 13.50 12.22
CA ALA A 175 14.30 13.66 13.36
C ALA A 175 14.54 15.15 13.59
N ALA A 176 14.37 15.61 14.84
CA ALA A 176 14.59 17.00 15.17
C ALA A 176 16.04 17.41 14.92
N LEU A 177 16.22 18.51 14.18
CA LEU A 177 17.55 19.10 14.03
C LEU A 177 17.90 19.87 15.31
N ALA A 178 19.05 19.55 15.90
CA ALA A 178 19.52 20.19 17.12
C ALA A 178 19.72 21.70 16.87
N PRO A 179 19.25 22.60 17.75
CA PRO A 179 19.30 24.02 17.46
C PRO A 179 20.70 24.63 17.32
N ASP A 180 21.76 24.14 18.00
CA ASP A 180 23.06 24.83 18.06
C ASP A 180 24.17 23.98 18.74
N GLU A 181 24.51 22.77 18.25
CA GLU A 181 25.71 22.06 18.74
C GLU A 181 26.60 21.62 17.57
N ASP A 182 27.54 22.48 17.15
CA ASP A 182 28.74 22.19 16.33
C ASP A 182 28.60 21.29 15.07
N GLU A 183 27.38 21.02 14.60
CA GLU A 183 27.08 20.30 13.36
C GLU A 183 26.99 21.29 12.19
N ASP A 184 27.57 20.91 11.04
CA ASP A 184 27.61 21.73 9.82
C ASP A 184 26.21 22.28 9.49
N GLU A 185 26.11 23.58 9.15
CA GLU A 185 24.84 24.17 8.67
C GLU A 185 24.22 23.25 7.60
N PRO A 186 22.90 22.93 7.67
CA PRO A 186 22.27 22.00 6.74
C PRO A 186 22.55 22.40 5.29
N ILE A 187 22.86 21.42 4.45
CA ILE A 187 23.35 21.69 3.10
C ILE A 187 22.26 22.42 2.30
N ILE A 188 22.66 23.41 1.50
CA ILE A 188 21.72 24.10 0.60
C ILE A 188 21.10 23.08 -0.35
N GLY A 189 19.78 23.08 -0.42
CA GLY A 189 19.01 22.15 -1.25
C GLY A 189 18.63 20.85 -0.56
N GLU A 190 19.08 20.60 0.66
CA GLU A 190 18.75 19.37 1.39
C GLU A 190 17.26 19.30 1.77
N SER A 191 16.70 18.09 1.70
CA SER A 191 15.31 17.82 2.10
C SER A 191 15.10 18.04 3.60
N ARG A 192 14.05 18.76 3.97
CA ARG A 192 13.71 19.03 5.38
C ARG A 192 12.28 19.53 5.55
N ILE A 193 11.80 19.47 6.78
CA ILE A 193 10.58 20.14 7.24
C ILE A 193 10.98 21.33 8.09
N GLY A 194 10.31 22.47 7.89
CA GLY A 194 10.49 23.70 8.66
C GLY A 194 11.87 24.36 8.51
N GLY A 195 12.16 25.30 9.41
CA GLY A 195 13.36 26.14 9.36
C GLY A 195 13.26 27.25 8.31
N ASP A 196 14.39 27.53 7.66
CA ASP A 196 14.51 28.58 6.65
C ASP A 196 14.60 27.93 5.25
N PRO A 197 13.87 28.41 4.23
CA PRO A 197 13.90 27.84 2.89
C PRO A 197 15.18 28.19 2.12
N ASP A 198 15.52 27.35 1.14
CA ASP A 198 16.49 27.67 0.10
C ASP A 198 15.78 28.28 -1.11
N LEU A 199 16.05 29.56 -1.40
CA LEU A 199 15.46 30.30 -2.52
C LEU A 199 16.54 31.14 -3.21
N PRO A 200 16.35 31.56 -4.47
CA PRO A 200 17.24 32.54 -5.08
C PRO A 200 17.28 33.85 -4.27
N SER A 201 18.43 34.52 -4.25
CA SER A 201 18.66 35.69 -3.38
C SER A 201 17.71 36.87 -3.65
N ASP A 202 17.24 37.01 -4.88
CA ASP A 202 16.35 38.07 -5.36
C ASP A 202 14.90 37.59 -5.55
N PHE A 203 14.60 36.33 -5.21
CA PHE A 203 13.27 35.78 -5.34
C PHE A 203 12.29 36.48 -4.37
N PRO A 204 11.13 36.97 -4.85
CA PRO A 204 10.08 37.52 -3.99
C PRO A 204 9.52 36.44 -3.05
N TRP A 205 9.37 36.76 -1.77
CA TRP A 205 8.77 35.82 -0.82
C TRP A 205 7.32 35.50 -1.21
N PRO A 206 6.90 34.22 -1.26
CA PRO A 206 5.51 33.86 -1.54
C PRO A 206 4.56 34.53 -0.56
N SER A 207 3.53 35.21 -1.06
CA SER A 207 2.60 35.96 -0.21
C SER A 207 1.20 35.99 -0.81
N VAL A 208 0.20 36.15 0.06
CA VAL A 208 -1.22 36.27 -0.32
C VAL A 208 -1.79 37.49 0.39
N ALA A 209 -2.43 38.37 -0.38
CA ALA A 209 -2.93 39.66 0.10
C ALA A 209 -1.90 40.53 0.86
N GLY A 210 -0.61 40.35 0.59
CA GLY A 210 0.49 41.08 1.24
C GLY A 210 1.04 40.42 2.50
N GLU A 211 0.41 39.34 2.98
CA GLU A 211 0.90 38.53 4.09
C GLU A 211 1.83 37.41 3.57
N PRO A 212 3.03 37.24 4.15
CA PRO A 212 3.97 36.19 3.74
C PRO A 212 3.42 34.80 4.08
N LEU A 213 3.61 33.85 3.16
CA LEU A 213 3.34 32.45 3.45
C LEU A 213 4.43 31.85 4.35
N ILE A 214 4.03 30.87 5.15
CA ILE A 214 4.89 30.11 6.05
C ILE A 214 5.58 28.99 5.26
N PHE A 215 6.89 28.85 5.42
CA PHE A 215 7.65 27.74 4.83
C PHE A 215 7.38 26.44 5.59
N VAL A 216 6.99 25.39 4.86
CA VAL A 216 6.59 24.10 5.44
C VAL A 216 7.69 23.07 5.28
N ALA A 217 8.17 22.86 4.05
CA ALA A 217 9.14 21.83 3.74
C ALA A 217 9.80 22.09 2.39
N GLN A 218 10.95 21.46 2.17
CA GLN A 218 11.56 21.34 0.84
C GLN A 218 12.11 19.94 0.61
N PHE A 219 12.22 19.54 -0.65
CA PHE A 219 12.65 18.21 -1.05
C PHE A 219 13.67 18.28 -2.20
N ASP A 220 14.85 17.71 -1.97
CA ASP A 220 15.82 17.40 -3.02
C ASP A 220 15.28 16.27 -3.89
N LEU A 221 14.86 16.63 -5.09
CA LEU A 221 14.27 15.68 -6.02
C LEU A 221 15.28 14.69 -6.60
N ALA A 222 16.58 15.04 -6.62
CA ALA A 222 17.60 14.10 -7.06
C ALA A 222 17.81 12.99 -6.03
N ALA A 223 17.76 13.31 -4.73
CA ALA A 223 17.84 12.32 -3.65
C ALA A 223 16.62 11.39 -3.60
N LEU A 224 15.45 11.85 -4.08
CA LEU A 224 14.23 11.05 -4.15
C LEU A 224 14.09 10.26 -5.46
N ALA A 225 14.86 10.58 -6.50
CA ALA A 225 14.67 10.02 -7.84
C ALA A 225 14.85 8.51 -7.94
N ASP A 226 15.61 7.92 -7.01
CA ASP A 226 15.85 6.46 -6.95
C ASP A 226 14.72 5.71 -6.23
N LEU A 227 13.77 6.40 -5.60
CA LEU A 227 12.61 5.79 -4.95
C LEU A 227 11.48 5.62 -6.00
N PRO A 228 11.06 4.38 -6.33
CA PRO A 228 9.90 4.13 -7.18
C PRO A 228 8.65 4.92 -6.76
N ALA A 229 8.43 5.10 -5.45
CA ALA A 229 7.32 5.89 -4.93
C ALA A 229 7.34 7.38 -5.31
N ALA A 230 8.49 7.94 -5.67
CA ALA A 230 8.63 9.33 -6.10
C ALA A 230 8.57 9.51 -7.63
N ALA A 231 8.25 8.46 -8.40
CA ALA A 231 8.34 8.46 -9.87
C ALA A 231 7.46 9.52 -10.57
N GLU A 232 6.42 10.04 -9.91
CA GLU A 232 5.58 11.11 -10.47
C GLU A 232 6.21 12.51 -10.34
N LEU A 233 7.27 12.67 -9.53
CA LEU A 233 7.98 13.92 -9.34
C LEU A 233 9.06 14.13 -10.43
N PRO A 234 9.51 15.38 -10.65
CA PRO A 234 10.72 15.60 -11.44
C PRO A 234 11.91 14.89 -10.79
N THR A 235 12.89 14.46 -11.59
CA THR A 235 14.05 13.71 -11.10
C THR A 235 15.19 14.58 -10.56
N ALA A 236 15.01 15.91 -10.54
CA ALA A 236 16.06 16.86 -10.14
C ALA A 236 15.48 18.23 -9.75
N GLY A 237 16.27 18.97 -8.99
CA GLY A 237 15.92 20.30 -8.48
C GLY A 237 15.36 20.26 -7.07
N LEU A 238 14.89 21.42 -6.60
CA LEU A 238 14.33 21.58 -5.27
C LEU A 238 12.84 21.90 -5.36
N LEU A 239 12.00 21.14 -4.65
CA LEU A 239 10.57 21.39 -4.52
C LEU A 239 10.26 21.96 -3.13
N SER A 240 9.78 23.19 -3.05
CA SER A 240 9.55 23.92 -1.79
C SER A 240 8.06 24.23 -1.58
N PHE A 241 7.58 24.03 -0.36
CA PHE A 241 6.18 24.11 0.04
C PHE A 241 5.95 25.25 1.01
N PHE A 242 4.91 26.05 0.75
CA PHE A 242 4.50 27.18 1.58
C PHE A 242 2.98 27.15 1.80
N TYR A 243 2.53 27.57 2.98
CA TYR A 243 1.11 27.65 3.31
C TYR A 243 0.76 28.89 4.13
N SER A 244 -0.53 29.22 4.18
CA SER A 244 -1.08 30.15 5.17
C SER A 244 -2.01 29.39 6.12
N PRO A 245 -1.92 29.62 7.44
CA PRO A 245 -2.99 29.20 8.34
C PRO A 245 -4.30 29.92 7.97
N CYS A 246 -5.43 29.26 8.18
CA CYS A 246 -6.74 29.85 7.91
C CYS A 246 -7.05 30.94 8.94
N PRO A 247 -7.68 32.06 8.55
CA PRO A 247 -8.29 32.97 9.51
C PRO A 247 -9.35 32.22 10.35
N PRO A 248 -9.50 32.53 11.65
CA PRO A 248 -10.41 31.80 12.56
C PRO A 248 -11.89 31.75 12.14
N ASP A 249 -12.31 32.66 11.25
CA ASP A 249 -13.72 32.93 10.96
C ASP A 249 -14.19 32.44 9.57
N ASP A 250 -13.35 31.74 8.81
CA ASP A 250 -13.70 31.30 7.44
C ASP A 250 -13.28 29.84 7.16
N TRP A 251 -14.00 28.92 7.79
CA TRP A 251 -13.74 27.47 7.79
C TRP A 251 -14.04 26.78 6.44
N HIS A 252 -14.45 27.55 5.43
CA HIS A 252 -14.91 27.05 4.13
C HIS A 252 -13.93 27.32 2.99
N LEU A 253 -12.74 27.85 3.27
CA LEU A 253 -11.78 28.20 2.25
C LEU A 253 -10.69 27.15 2.05
N GLU A 254 -10.43 26.88 0.77
CA GLU A 254 -9.12 26.46 0.27
C GLU A 254 -8.01 27.27 0.95
N HIS A 255 -7.05 26.56 1.56
CA HIS A 255 -5.91 27.24 2.18
C HIS A 255 -4.98 27.78 1.11
N PRO A 256 -4.56 29.05 1.21
CA PRO A 256 -3.57 29.58 0.29
C PRO A 256 -2.24 28.85 0.45
N VAL A 257 -1.74 28.30 -0.66
CA VAL A 257 -0.49 27.55 -0.74
C VAL A 257 0.34 28.03 -1.91
N ALA A 258 1.65 27.82 -1.82
CA ALA A 258 2.55 27.93 -2.97
C ALA A 258 3.51 26.75 -2.98
N VAL A 259 3.65 26.11 -4.14
CA VAL A 259 4.66 25.08 -4.39
C VAL A 259 5.58 25.60 -5.48
N LEU A 260 6.87 25.64 -5.18
CA LEU A 260 7.90 26.18 -6.06
C LEU A 260 8.88 25.07 -6.45
N HIS A 261 9.15 24.92 -7.74
CA HIS A 261 10.17 24.01 -8.23
C HIS A 261 11.33 24.79 -8.86
N PHE A 262 12.52 24.59 -8.30
CA PHE A 262 13.77 25.15 -8.83
C PHE A 262 14.56 24.03 -9.48
N ALA A 263 14.49 23.92 -10.80
CA ALA A 263 15.17 22.85 -11.56
C ALA A 263 16.70 22.86 -11.39
N ASP A 264 17.29 24.04 -11.14
CA ASP A 264 18.72 24.19 -10.84
C ASP A 264 18.89 24.80 -9.43
N PRO A 265 19.35 24.02 -8.44
CA PRO A 265 19.52 24.50 -7.07
C PRO A 265 20.82 25.30 -6.84
N SER A 266 21.71 25.43 -7.84
CA SER A 266 23.04 26.02 -7.66
C SER A 266 23.06 27.50 -7.26
N ALA A 267 21.99 28.24 -7.61
CA ALA A 267 21.82 29.66 -7.28
C ALA A 267 21.00 29.90 -5.99
N LEU A 268 20.58 28.84 -5.31
CA LEU A 268 19.80 28.96 -4.09
C LEU A 268 20.69 29.37 -2.92
N VAL A 269 20.11 30.16 -2.03
CA VAL A 269 20.72 30.55 -0.76
C VAL A 269 19.69 30.39 0.34
N ARG A 270 20.15 30.12 1.57
CA ARG A 270 19.28 30.09 2.74
C ARG A 270 18.67 31.48 2.95
N ARG A 271 17.34 31.58 2.92
CA ARG A 271 16.62 32.84 3.15
C ARG A 271 15.94 32.79 4.52
N PRO A 272 16.26 33.69 5.47
CA PRO A 272 15.66 33.66 6.79
C PRO A 272 14.14 33.89 6.70
N ALA A 273 13.37 32.97 7.27
CA ALA A 273 11.93 33.09 7.37
C ALA A 273 11.54 34.23 8.33
N PRO A 274 10.36 34.85 8.14
CA PRO A 274 9.82 35.80 9.11
C PRO A 274 9.80 35.20 10.54
N PRO A 275 10.34 35.87 11.58
CA PRO A 275 10.57 35.25 12.88
C PRO A 275 9.31 34.72 13.60
N ARG A 276 8.12 35.27 13.32
CA ARG A 276 6.87 34.81 13.93
C ARG A 276 6.37 33.49 13.34
N ASP A 277 6.85 33.15 12.16
CA ASP A 277 6.30 32.10 11.30
C ASP A 277 7.34 31.01 11.00
N ARG A 278 8.53 31.09 11.62
CA ARG A 278 9.59 30.11 11.40
C ARG A 278 9.28 28.83 12.17
N LEU A 279 8.94 27.78 11.44
CA LEU A 279 8.72 26.45 12.00
C LEU A 279 10.03 25.82 12.49
N ARG A 280 9.93 24.93 13.49
CA ARG A 280 11.06 24.09 13.92
C ARG A 280 11.53 23.20 12.75
N ALA A 281 12.84 23.04 12.62
CA ALA A 281 13.44 22.27 11.54
C ALA A 281 13.59 20.79 11.91
N PHE A 282 13.30 19.90 10.95
CA PHE A 282 13.46 18.46 11.08
C PHE A 282 14.13 17.90 9.82
N ALA A 283 15.11 17.02 10.02
CA ALA A 283 15.62 16.17 8.96
C ALA A 283 14.56 15.12 8.60
N ILE A 284 14.62 14.63 7.37
CA ILE A 284 13.71 13.59 6.90
C ILE A 284 14.47 12.39 6.35
N GLU A 285 13.92 11.21 6.60
CA GLU A 285 14.35 9.96 5.96
C GLU A 285 13.13 9.33 5.27
N PRO A 286 13.11 9.24 3.93
CA PRO A 286 11.99 8.68 3.20
C PRO A 286 12.02 7.14 3.20
N THR A 287 10.87 6.52 3.41
CA THR A 287 10.65 5.08 3.26
C THR A 287 9.44 4.84 2.35
N GLU A 288 9.44 3.77 1.57
CA GLU A 288 8.35 3.45 0.65
C GLU A 288 7.19 2.74 1.36
N GLU A 289 5.96 3.13 1.04
CA GLU A 289 4.72 2.46 1.44
C GLU A 289 3.83 2.29 0.19
N THR A 290 3.13 1.16 0.06
CA THR A 290 2.00 1.02 -0.88
C THR A 290 0.69 1.27 -0.14
N GLN A 291 -0.11 2.21 -0.63
CA GLN A 291 -1.33 2.66 0.07
C GLN A 291 -2.57 2.42 -0.76
N MET A 292 -3.65 2.08 -0.08
CA MET A 292 -5.00 2.08 -0.61
C MET A 292 -5.72 3.39 -0.22
N PRO A 293 -6.79 3.78 -0.94
CA PRO A 293 -7.70 4.81 -0.42
C PRO A 293 -8.21 4.42 0.97
N ALA A 294 -8.15 5.36 1.92
CA ALA A 294 -8.65 5.15 3.28
C ALA A 294 -10.15 4.81 3.28
N MET A 295 -10.64 4.26 4.39
CA MET A 295 -12.05 3.91 4.59
C MET A 295 -12.98 5.10 4.34
N GLU A 296 -12.56 6.30 4.71
CA GLU A 296 -13.32 7.53 4.51
C GLU A 296 -13.48 7.92 3.04
N SER A 297 -12.57 7.48 2.16
CA SER A 297 -12.63 7.66 0.71
C SER A 297 -13.33 6.47 0.01
N MET A 298 -14.36 5.91 0.63
CA MET A 298 -15.10 4.71 0.18
C MET A 298 -15.57 4.78 -1.29
N TYR A 299 -15.89 5.98 -1.78
CA TYR A 299 -16.38 6.17 -3.14
C TYR A 299 -15.38 5.69 -4.22
N ALA A 300 -14.08 5.67 -3.91
CA ALA A 300 -13.06 5.12 -4.81
C ALA A 300 -13.33 3.65 -5.19
N TYR A 301 -13.87 2.88 -4.25
CA TYR A 301 -14.24 1.47 -4.42
C TYR A 301 -15.66 1.34 -4.97
N GLU A 302 -16.59 2.13 -4.46
CA GLU A 302 -18.00 2.04 -4.83
C GLU A 302 -18.24 2.45 -6.27
N ALA A 303 -17.43 3.33 -6.84
CA ALA A 303 -17.48 3.69 -8.25
C ALA A 303 -17.22 2.50 -9.21
N LEU A 304 -16.74 1.36 -8.69
CA LEU A 304 -16.60 0.12 -9.45
C LEU A 304 -17.90 -0.69 -9.48
N LEU A 305 -18.83 -0.45 -8.55
CA LEU A 305 -20.15 -1.08 -8.53
C LEU A 305 -21.10 -0.46 -9.57
N PRO A 306 -22.22 -1.12 -9.90
CA PRO A 306 -23.22 -0.54 -10.79
C PRO A 306 -23.72 0.82 -10.29
N ALA A 307 -23.55 1.88 -11.08
CA ALA A 307 -23.86 3.26 -10.67
C ALA A 307 -25.27 3.46 -10.07
N LYS A 308 -26.28 2.73 -10.57
CA LYS A 308 -27.65 2.78 -10.03
C LYS A 308 -27.77 2.27 -8.59
N GLN A 309 -26.97 1.26 -8.22
CA GLN A 309 -26.92 0.72 -6.86
C GLN A 309 -26.32 1.75 -5.91
N VAL A 310 -25.18 2.35 -6.30
CA VAL A 310 -24.49 3.38 -5.51
C VAL A 310 -25.38 4.60 -5.32
N GLN A 311 -25.93 5.12 -6.42
CA GLN A 311 -26.88 6.24 -6.43
C GLN A 311 -28.04 6.01 -5.45
N ALA A 312 -28.69 4.84 -5.53
CA ALA A 312 -29.83 4.53 -4.66
C ALA A 312 -29.45 4.48 -3.17
N ALA A 313 -28.24 4.00 -2.84
CA ALA A 313 -27.75 3.96 -1.47
C ALA A 313 -27.47 5.37 -0.92
N TYR A 314 -26.85 6.25 -1.70
CA TYR A 314 -26.62 7.64 -1.28
C TYR A 314 -27.91 8.45 -1.18
N GLU A 315 -28.88 8.24 -2.08
CA GLU A 315 -30.21 8.86 -1.98
C GLU A 315 -30.94 8.41 -0.71
N ALA A 316 -30.79 7.14 -0.34
CA ALA A 316 -31.33 6.58 0.89
C ALA A 316 -30.69 7.25 2.12
N LEU A 317 -29.35 7.29 2.15
CA LEU A 317 -28.59 8.01 3.17
C LEU A 317 -29.05 9.46 3.32
N GLY A 318 -29.22 10.19 2.22
CA GLY A 318 -29.68 11.58 2.22
C GLY A 318 -31.10 11.78 2.77
N ARG A 319 -31.97 10.78 2.68
CA ARG A 319 -33.32 10.80 3.30
C ARG A 319 -33.30 10.43 4.78
N GLY A 320 -32.17 9.94 5.31
CA GLY A 320 -32.05 9.42 6.67
C GLY A 320 -32.82 8.13 6.90
N ASP A 321 -33.06 7.33 5.85
CA ASP A 321 -33.80 6.06 5.94
C ASP A 321 -32.92 4.89 6.46
N GLY A 322 -31.65 5.16 6.77
CA GLY A 322 -30.69 4.17 7.25
C GLY A 322 -30.29 3.22 6.12
N SER A 323 -29.39 3.66 5.26
CA SER A 323 -28.83 2.81 4.21
C SER A 323 -27.68 1.96 4.76
N SER A 324 -27.64 0.68 4.40
CA SER A 324 -26.37 -0.04 4.37
C SER A 324 -25.50 0.56 3.26
N PRO A 325 -24.21 0.83 3.51
CA PRO A 325 -23.31 1.29 2.45
C PRO A 325 -23.28 0.27 1.29
N PRO A 326 -23.07 0.74 0.04
CA PRO A 326 -22.95 -0.13 -1.14
C PRO A 326 -21.98 -1.30 -0.95
N ILE A 327 -20.89 -1.07 -0.23
CA ILE A 327 -19.89 -2.05 0.18
C ILE A 327 -19.97 -2.23 1.70
N ASN A 328 -19.82 -3.46 2.19
CA ASN A 328 -19.78 -3.72 3.62
C ASN A 328 -18.50 -3.14 4.25
N ASP A 329 -18.62 -2.28 5.26
CA ASP A 329 -17.48 -1.61 5.90
C ASP A 329 -16.41 -2.57 6.45
N MET A 330 -16.84 -3.69 7.04
CA MET A 330 -15.91 -4.69 7.57
C MET A 330 -15.18 -5.42 6.46
N ALA A 331 -15.88 -5.74 5.36
CA ALA A 331 -15.25 -6.32 4.18
C ALA A 331 -14.21 -5.36 3.58
N LEU A 332 -14.55 -4.08 3.46
CA LEU A 332 -13.65 -3.06 2.93
C LEU A 332 -12.43 -2.86 3.86
N ALA A 333 -12.63 -2.82 5.17
CA ALA A 333 -11.55 -2.71 6.14
C ALA A 333 -10.61 -3.94 6.09
N ASN A 334 -11.16 -5.14 5.89
CA ASN A 334 -10.36 -6.36 5.70
C ASN A 334 -9.57 -6.33 4.38
N LEU A 335 -10.19 -5.86 3.29
CA LEU A 335 -9.49 -5.65 2.01
C LEU A 335 -8.31 -4.70 2.20
N ILE A 336 -8.55 -3.50 2.74
CA ILE A 336 -7.51 -2.48 2.94
C ILE A 336 -6.40 -3.02 3.84
N SER A 337 -6.74 -3.59 5.01
CA SER A 337 -5.72 -4.07 5.94
C SER A 337 -4.90 -5.27 5.43
N SER A 338 -5.36 -5.97 4.39
CA SER A 338 -4.63 -7.09 3.80
C SER A 338 -3.61 -6.67 2.74
N VAL A 339 -3.73 -5.46 2.16
CA VAL A 339 -2.95 -5.04 0.98
C VAL A 339 -2.37 -3.63 1.06
N ASP A 340 -2.60 -2.93 2.17
CA ASP A 340 -2.07 -1.59 2.48
C ASP A 340 -0.92 -1.70 3.49
N ASP A 341 0.23 -1.11 3.15
CA ASP A 341 1.44 -1.13 3.97
C ASP A 341 1.52 0.05 4.95
N SER A 342 0.49 0.90 5.02
CA SER A 342 0.50 2.15 5.80
C SER A 342 0.77 1.90 7.28
N ASN A 343 1.79 2.57 7.80
CA ASN A 343 1.96 2.73 9.25
C ASN A 343 1.11 3.91 9.76
N PHE A 344 0.27 3.70 10.77
CA PHE A 344 -0.56 4.75 11.36
C PHE A 344 0.06 5.44 12.58
N GLU A 345 1.30 5.10 12.94
CA GLU A 345 2.04 5.79 14.01
C GLU A 345 2.26 7.26 13.66
N ARG A 346 2.14 8.15 14.65
CA ARG A 346 2.39 9.58 14.49
C ARG A 346 3.83 9.92 14.91
N PRO A 347 4.44 10.96 14.32
CA PRO A 347 3.85 11.87 13.33
C PRO A 347 3.76 11.25 11.92
N MET A 348 2.73 11.66 11.16
CA MET A 348 2.46 11.12 9.83
C MET A 348 2.66 12.16 8.72
N PHE A 349 3.92 12.24 8.27
CA PHE A 349 4.33 13.01 7.10
C PHE A 349 4.48 12.10 5.90
N ARG A 350 3.97 12.50 4.73
CA ARG A 350 4.16 11.72 3.50
C ARG A 350 4.14 12.58 2.25
N LEU A 351 4.91 12.16 1.26
CA LEU A 351 4.91 12.70 -0.08
C LEU A 351 4.25 11.68 -1.02
N LEU A 352 3.29 12.12 -1.84
CA LEU A 352 2.47 11.26 -2.69
C LEU A 352 1.61 10.23 -1.91
N GLY A 353 1.07 9.22 -2.60
CA GLY A 353 0.22 8.18 -2.01
C GLY A 353 -1.25 8.56 -1.82
N HIS A 354 -1.84 8.07 -0.72
CA HIS A 354 -3.20 8.40 -0.28
C HIS A 354 -3.17 9.19 1.05
N PRO A 355 -4.07 10.17 1.22
CA PRO A 355 -4.18 10.89 2.47
C PRO A 355 -4.73 9.96 3.54
N ALA A 356 -4.14 10.02 4.73
CA ALA A 356 -4.88 9.61 5.91
C ALA A 356 -6.01 10.62 6.15
N SER A 357 -7.04 10.19 6.88
CA SER A 357 -8.17 11.04 7.21
C SER A 357 -8.39 11.10 8.72
N ILE A 358 -8.91 12.22 9.20
CA ILE A 358 -9.53 12.34 10.52
C ILE A 358 -10.95 12.90 10.47
N GLN A 359 -11.38 13.50 9.36
CA GLN A 359 -12.68 14.17 9.20
C GLN A 359 -13.32 13.87 7.82
N GLY A 360 -13.59 12.59 7.51
CA GLY A 360 -14.23 12.22 6.24
C GLY A 360 -13.28 12.28 5.04
N ASP A 361 -13.80 12.19 3.82
CA ASP A 361 -12.98 12.04 2.61
C ASP A 361 -12.17 13.31 2.28
N PRO A 362 -10.83 13.32 2.45
CA PRO A 362 -10.02 14.51 2.17
C PRO A 362 -10.06 14.93 0.71
N TYR A 363 -10.32 13.99 -0.21
CA TYR A 363 -10.47 14.29 -1.63
C TYR A 363 -11.76 15.06 -1.92
N LEU A 364 -12.85 14.72 -1.22
CA LEU A 364 -14.10 15.44 -1.34
C LEU A 364 -14.00 16.81 -0.68
N ASP A 365 -13.31 16.92 0.47
CA ASP A 365 -13.08 18.21 1.13
C ASP A 365 -12.38 19.21 0.20
N ILE A 366 -11.32 18.79 -0.52
CA ILE A 366 -10.63 19.68 -1.46
C ILE A 366 -11.46 19.99 -2.71
N GLU A 367 -12.26 19.04 -3.20
CA GLU A 367 -13.20 19.29 -4.30
C GLU A 367 -14.26 20.35 -3.89
N MET A 368 -14.73 20.28 -2.65
CA MET A 368 -15.75 21.17 -2.12
C MET A 368 -15.18 22.49 -1.57
N ALA A 369 -13.86 22.64 -1.41
CA ALA A 369 -13.21 23.81 -0.83
C ALA A 369 -13.51 25.14 -1.56
N ARG A 370 -13.94 25.11 -2.83
CA ARG A 370 -14.39 26.30 -3.59
C ARG A 370 -15.89 26.36 -3.80
N ALA A 371 -16.53 25.21 -3.99
CA ALA A 371 -17.98 25.14 -4.22
C ALA A 371 -18.77 25.42 -2.93
N GLY A 372 -18.16 25.12 -1.78
CA GLY A 372 -18.81 25.17 -0.47
C GLY A 372 -19.81 24.03 -0.28
N TRP A 373 -20.11 23.76 0.98
CA TRP A 373 -21.08 22.72 1.37
C TRP A 373 -22.53 23.25 1.43
N ASP A 374 -22.72 24.55 1.17
CA ASP A 374 -24.03 25.19 1.21
C ASP A 374 -25.00 24.56 0.20
N GLY A 375 -26.10 24.02 0.72
CA GLY A 375 -27.10 23.34 -0.10
C GLY A 375 -26.73 21.91 -0.51
N TRP A 376 -25.66 21.34 0.06
CA TRP A 376 -25.29 19.94 -0.13
C TRP A 376 -26.46 19.00 0.16
N GLN A 377 -26.74 18.12 -0.79
CA GLN A 377 -27.80 17.11 -0.70
C GLN A 377 -27.20 15.75 -1.06
N THR A 378 -26.90 14.94 -0.05
CA THR A 378 -26.40 13.58 -0.22
C THR A 378 -27.30 12.78 -1.15
N GLY A 379 -26.69 12.12 -2.14
CA GLY A 379 -27.40 11.36 -3.17
C GLY A 379 -28.05 12.19 -4.28
N SER A 380 -27.91 13.51 -4.30
CA SER A 380 -28.27 14.29 -5.49
C SER A 380 -27.27 14.03 -6.64
N ASP A 381 -27.70 14.27 -7.88
CA ASP A 381 -26.81 14.16 -9.05
C ASP A 381 -25.54 15.04 -8.90
N GLU A 382 -25.66 16.21 -8.27
CA GLU A 382 -24.51 17.10 -8.04
C GLU A 382 -23.55 16.55 -6.98
N ALA A 383 -24.08 16.00 -5.88
CA ALA A 383 -23.25 15.37 -4.85
C ALA A 383 -22.46 14.18 -5.43
N MET A 384 -23.12 13.37 -6.25
CA MET A 384 -22.52 12.23 -6.93
C MET A 384 -21.48 12.68 -7.96
N ALA A 385 -21.75 13.75 -8.70
CA ALA A 385 -20.77 14.35 -9.60
C ALA A 385 -19.56 14.92 -8.85
N ALA A 386 -19.73 15.47 -7.64
CA ALA A 386 -18.62 15.93 -6.80
C ALA A 386 -17.73 14.76 -6.34
N HIS A 387 -18.33 13.65 -5.91
CA HIS A 387 -17.58 12.42 -5.61
C HIS A 387 -16.81 11.88 -6.82
N GLU A 388 -17.37 11.96 -8.03
CA GLU A 388 -16.62 11.58 -9.23
C GLU A 388 -15.43 12.50 -9.53
N ARG A 389 -15.63 13.82 -9.35
CA ARG A 389 -14.54 14.79 -9.54
C ARG A 389 -13.45 14.64 -8.49
N SER A 390 -13.80 14.26 -7.24
CA SER A 390 -12.83 14.11 -6.15
C SER A 390 -11.74 13.08 -6.47
N ARG A 391 -12.06 12.03 -7.23
CA ARG A 391 -11.12 10.97 -7.66
C ARG A 391 -9.97 11.47 -8.56
N SER A 392 -10.12 12.66 -9.15
CA SER A 392 -9.10 13.28 -10.00
C SER A 392 -7.97 13.94 -9.21
N TRP A 393 -8.13 14.14 -7.91
CA TRP A 393 -7.11 14.73 -7.06
C TRP A 393 -6.02 13.71 -6.69
N ARG A 394 -4.81 14.23 -6.45
CA ARG A 394 -3.63 13.52 -5.99
C ARG A 394 -3.08 14.23 -4.77
N LEU A 395 -2.76 13.47 -3.73
CA LEU A 395 -1.99 13.98 -2.61
C LEU A 395 -0.58 14.28 -3.13
N LEU A 396 -0.08 15.48 -2.87
CA LEU A 396 1.32 15.83 -3.11
C LEU A 396 2.12 15.74 -1.81
N LEU A 397 1.62 16.34 -0.72
CA LEU A 397 2.24 16.32 0.60
C LEU A 397 1.15 16.31 1.70
N GLN A 398 1.28 15.42 2.67
CA GLN A 398 0.54 15.48 3.93
C GLN A 398 1.50 15.81 5.07
N VAL A 399 1.07 16.73 5.93
CA VAL A 399 1.85 17.26 7.04
C VAL A 399 1.07 17.03 8.32
N ASP A 400 1.69 16.31 9.26
CA ASP A 400 1.17 16.18 10.61
C ASP A 400 1.35 17.52 11.34
N ALA A 401 0.24 18.09 11.83
CA ALA A 401 0.28 19.36 12.54
C ALA A 401 0.89 19.24 13.95
N SER A 402 1.26 18.03 14.39
CA SER A 402 1.92 17.77 15.67
C SER A 402 3.17 16.89 15.52
N VAL A 403 4.26 17.27 16.20
CA VAL A 403 5.51 16.50 16.26
C VAL A 403 6.04 16.54 17.69
N ASP A 404 6.39 15.39 18.26
CA ASP A 404 6.89 15.27 19.64
C ASP A 404 6.00 15.93 20.71
N GLY A 405 4.69 16.02 20.45
CA GLY A 405 3.73 16.67 21.34
C GLY A 405 3.68 18.21 21.23
N GLU A 406 4.40 18.80 20.27
CA GLU A 406 4.36 20.22 19.93
C GLU A 406 3.57 20.46 18.64
N LEU A 407 2.88 21.61 18.54
CA LEU A 407 2.18 22.00 17.33
C LEU A 407 3.16 22.54 16.29
N LEU A 408 3.25 21.87 15.14
CA LEU A 408 4.11 22.28 14.03
C LEU A 408 3.47 23.38 13.17
N LEU A 409 2.16 23.31 12.91
CA LEU A 409 1.47 24.25 12.01
C LEU A 409 0.59 25.28 12.73
N ASN A 410 0.76 25.45 14.05
CA ASN A 410 -0.13 26.25 14.91
C ASN A 410 -1.62 25.88 14.73
N GLN A 411 -1.90 24.59 14.50
CA GLN A 411 -3.24 24.02 14.26
C GLN A 411 -3.52 22.93 15.31
N ASP A 412 -4.79 22.54 15.50
CA ASP A 412 -5.22 21.63 16.58
C ASP A 412 -4.92 20.14 16.30
N GLY A 413 -3.65 19.82 16.04
CA GLY A 413 -3.14 18.45 16.00
C GLY A 413 -3.72 17.55 14.90
N GLY A 414 -4.24 18.10 13.80
CA GLY A 414 -4.73 17.33 12.65
C GLY A 414 -3.72 17.18 11.51
N PHE A 415 -4.21 17.20 10.27
CA PHE A 415 -3.41 17.06 9.05
C PHE A 415 -3.65 18.22 8.08
N PHE A 416 -2.55 18.77 7.55
CA PHE A 416 -2.60 19.68 6.42
C PHE A 416 -2.17 18.96 5.15
N TYR A 417 -2.93 19.16 4.08
CA TYR A 417 -2.73 18.49 2.80
C TYR A 417 -2.46 19.49 1.69
N PHE A 418 -1.48 19.18 0.85
CA PHE A 418 -1.30 19.78 -0.46
C PHE A 418 -1.82 18.77 -1.49
N PHE A 419 -2.90 19.12 -2.17
CA PHE A 419 -3.47 18.32 -3.25
C PHE A 419 -3.25 19.00 -4.60
N MET A 420 -3.21 18.21 -5.67
CA MET A 420 -3.28 18.74 -7.02
C MET A 420 -4.02 17.79 -7.97
N PRO A 421 -4.62 18.28 -9.06
CA PRO A 421 -5.24 17.43 -10.07
C PRO A 421 -4.21 16.51 -10.73
N ALA A 422 -4.60 15.28 -11.06
CA ALA A 422 -3.71 14.28 -11.65
C ALA A 422 -3.07 14.74 -12.98
N ASP A 423 -3.82 15.46 -13.82
CA ASP A 423 -3.30 16.02 -15.07
C ASP A 423 -2.25 17.11 -14.83
N ALA A 424 -2.41 17.89 -13.76
CA ALA A 424 -1.43 18.89 -13.34
C ALA A 424 -0.17 18.24 -12.78
N LEU A 425 -0.28 17.14 -12.02
CA LEU A 425 0.88 16.41 -11.49
C LEU A 425 1.71 15.83 -12.63
N ALA A 426 1.06 15.18 -13.59
CA ALA A 426 1.74 14.66 -14.79
C ALA A 426 2.44 15.74 -15.63
N ALA A 427 1.93 16.98 -15.61
CA ALA A 427 2.50 18.12 -16.31
C ALA A 427 3.46 18.97 -15.43
N HIS A 428 3.65 18.61 -14.16
CA HIS A 428 4.37 19.40 -13.15
C HIS A 428 3.89 20.86 -13.06
N ASP A 429 2.58 21.09 -13.21
CA ASP A 429 1.95 22.41 -13.06
C ASP A 429 1.63 22.72 -11.59
N TRP A 430 2.67 23.11 -10.85
CA TRP A 430 2.60 23.42 -9.42
C TRP A 430 1.65 24.59 -9.07
N SER A 431 1.24 25.40 -10.04
CA SER A 431 0.28 26.49 -9.82
C SER A 431 -1.15 26.00 -9.52
N ARG A 432 -1.41 24.72 -9.82
CA ARG A 432 -2.69 24.06 -9.57
C ARG A 432 -2.75 23.31 -8.23
N VAL A 433 -1.71 23.42 -7.40
CA VAL A 433 -1.73 22.87 -6.04
C VAL A 433 -2.71 23.66 -5.16
N ARG A 434 -3.40 22.95 -4.28
CA ARG A 434 -4.44 23.46 -3.39
C ARG A 434 -4.22 22.93 -1.97
N GLY A 435 -4.50 23.77 -0.98
CA GLY A 435 -4.37 23.42 0.44
C GLY A 435 -5.70 23.05 1.08
N CYS A 436 -5.71 21.99 1.89
CA CYS A 436 -6.84 21.59 2.72
C CYS A 436 -6.35 21.20 4.11
N LEU A 437 -7.22 21.26 5.11
CA LEU A 437 -6.94 20.92 6.50
C LEU A 437 -8.07 20.05 7.03
N GLN A 438 -7.71 19.04 7.82
CA GLN A 438 -8.62 18.41 8.76
C GLN A 438 -8.03 18.54 10.17
N CYS A 439 -8.86 18.83 11.18
CA CYS A 439 -8.43 18.98 12.58
C CYS A 439 -9.20 18.02 13.52
N HIS A 440 -8.85 17.98 14.81
CA HIS A 440 -9.58 17.18 15.79
C HIS A 440 -10.86 17.86 16.31
#